data_AF-F8IGL2-F1
#
_entry.id   AF-F8IGL2-F1
#
_cell.length_a   1.000
_cell.length_b   1.000
_cell.length_c   1.000
_cell.angle_alpha   90.00
_cell.angle_beta   90.00
_cell.angle_gamma   90.00
#
_symmetry.space_group_name_H-M   'P 1'
#
loop_
_entity.id
_entity.type
_entity.pdbx_description
1 polymer ?
#
loop_
_entity_poly.entity_id
_entity_poly.type
_entity_poly.pdbx_seq_one_letter_code
_entity_poly.pdbx_strand_id
1 'polypeptide(L)'
;MTLRKQSIVRIPGHELYGYELLLAHPKDTLGLMAEAGLLGDLDRYILETARSLARTERTRIFVNATSELLSKQRLPFSECDDLSGVVLEITERSRLDMEAVAAYLAPFRARGLEVALDDFGTGFNGLSRWGTLRPDYIKVALTNEMAHFFPLLRRAAEELEATIIAERVETPGQERWLRELGIGFGQGFLYGKPTPVVTAS
;
A
#
# COMPACT_ATOMS: atom_id res chain seq x y z
N MET A 1 14.86 -12.31 9.03
CA MET A 1 13.92 -11.49 8.23
C MET A 1 14.60 -10.16 7.94
N THR A 2 14.31 -9.53 6.82
CA THR A 2 14.92 -8.24 6.45
C THR A 2 13.86 -7.36 5.82
N LEU A 3 13.75 -6.12 6.29
CA LEU A 3 12.90 -5.13 5.64
C LEU A 3 13.56 -4.63 4.37
N ARG A 4 12.75 -4.53 3.31
CA ARG A 4 13.12 -3.97 2.02
C ARG A 4 12.17 -2.85 1.68
N LYS A 5 12.60 -1.96 0.79
CA LYS A 5 11.77 -0.91 0.21
C LYS A 5 11.80 -1.01 -1.31
N GLN A 6 10.66 -0.80 -1.97
CA GLN A 6 10.56 -0.72 -3.43
C GLN A 6 9.97 0.62 -3.83
N SER A 7 10.54 1.27 -4.86
CA SER A 7 10.07 2.58 -5.31
C SER A 7 8.70 2.52 -5.97
N ILE A 8 7.87 3.49 -5.61
CA ILE A 8 6.70 3.94 -6.35
C ILE A 8 7.09 5.27 -6.99
N VAL A 9 6.85 5.41 -8.28
CA VAL A 9 7.27 6.59 -9.04
C VAL A 9 6.09 7.28 -9.71
N ARG A 10 6.25 8.58 -9.96
CA ARG A 10 5.49 9.26 -10.99
C ARG A 10 6.00 8.76 -12.34
N ILE A 11 5.10 8.18 -13.14
CA ILE A 11 5.44 7.62 -14.45
C ILE A 11 6.06 8.69 -15.37
N PRO A 12 5.53 9.93 -15.45
CA PRO A 12 6.25 10.99 -16.12
C PRO A 12 7.56 11.32 -15.39
N GLY A 13 8.71 11.14 -16.07
CA GLY A 13 10.03 11.53 -15.54
C GLY A 13 10.64 10.59 -14.50
N HIS A 14 9.95 9.51 -14.11
CA HIS A 14 10.40 8.51 -13.13
C HIS A 14 10.77 9.13 -11.77
N GLU A 15 10.10 10.21 -11.39
CA GLU A 15 10.34 10.87 -10.12
C GLU A 15 9.86 10.00 -8.96
N LEU A 16 10.69 9.85 -7.92
CA LEU A 16 10.32 9.12 -6.72
C LEU A 16 9.08 9.74 -6.06
N TYR A 17 8.04 8.95 -5.88
CA TYR A 17 6.83 9.36 -5.17
C TYR A 17 6.77 8.81 -3.74
N GLY A 18 7.24 7.59 -3.56
CA GLY A 18 7.20 6.87 -2.30
C GLY A 18 7.92 5.54 -2.37
N TYR A 19 7.87 4.81 -1.28
CA TYR A 19 8.32 3.44 -1.19
C TYR A 19 7.25 2.54 -0.59
N GLU A 20 7.14 1.30 -1.07
CA GLU A 20 6.47 0.23 -0.36
C GLU A 20 7.48 -0.53 0.51
N LEU A 21 7.14 -0.72 1.78
CA LEU A 21 7.89 -1.57 2.70
C LEU A 21 7.46 -3.03 2.57
N LEU A 22 8.45 -3.88 2.35
CA LEU A 22 8.29 -5.29 2.09
C LEU A 22 9.11 -6.11 3.08
N LEU A 23 8.48 -7.09 3.72
CA LEU A 23 9.16 -8.00 4.63
C LEU A 23 9.70 -9.21 3.86
N ALA A 24 11.01 -9.29 3.68
CA ALA A 24 11.65 -10.48 3.14
C ALA A 24 11.88 -11.51 4.25
N HIS A 25 11.27 -12.68 4.11
CA HIS A 25 11.40 -13.78 5.06
C HIS A 25 11.42 -15.14 4.35
N PRO A 26 12.07 -16.17 4.93
CA PRO A 26 11.93 -17.54 4.47
C PRO A 26 10.45 -17.99 4.51
N LYS A 27 10.11 -18.98 3.69
CA LYS A 27 8.79 -19.61 3.74
C LYS A 27 8.50 -20.08 5.18
N ASP A 28 7.23 -20.06 5.58
CA ASP A 28 6.71 -20.52 6.88
C ASP A 28 7.10 -19.68 8.12
N THR A 29 8.01 -18.70 7.98
CA THR A 29 8.45 -17.86 9.13
C THR A 29 7.28 -17.14 9.81
N LEU A 30 6.34 -16.59 9.04
CA LEU A 30 5.17 -15.92 9.60
C LEU A 30 4.24 -16.89 10.35
N GLY A 31 4.12 -18.14 9.89
CA GLY A 31 3.34 -19.16 10.59
C GLY A 31 3.94 -19.48 11.96
N LEU A 32 5.26 -19.67 12.02
CA LEU A 32 5.97 -19.91 13.29
C LEU A 32 5.87 -18.71 14.24
N MET A 33 5.97 -17.48 13.72
CA MET A 33 5.78 -16.27 14.55
C MET A 33 4.34 -16.14 15.05
N ALA A 34 3.35 -16.58 14.27
CA ALA A 34 1.96 -16.63 14.71
C ALA A 34 1.78 -17.59 15.89
N GLU A 35 2.32 -18.81 15.77
CA GLU A 35 2.30 -19.83 16.83
C GLU A 35 3.01 -19.34 18.10
N ALA A 36 4.08 -18.56 17.95
CA ALA A 36 4.81 -17.95 19.06
C ALA A 36 4.17 -16.66 19.59
N GLY A 37 3.07 -16.15 19.01
CA GLY A 37 2.42 -14.91 19.41
C GLY A 37 3.19 -13.62 19.08
N LEU A 38 4.17 -13.69 18.18
CA LEU A 38 5.10 -12.60 17.87
C LEU A 38 4.64 -11.69 16.72
N LEU A 39 3.54 -12.02 16.03
CA LEU A 39 3.05 -11.23 14.90
C LEU A 39 2.68 -9.79 15.29
N GLY A 40 2.11 -9.58 16.47
CA GLY A 40 1.75 -8.24 16.93
C GLY A 40 2.96 -7.33 17.15
N ASP A 41 4.06 -7.88 17.65
CA ASP A 41 5.30 -7.13 17.86
C ASP A 41 6.02 -6.85 16.53
N LEU A 42 5.95 -7.79 15.58
CA LEU A 42 6.42 -7.59 14.23
C LEU A 42 5.63 -6.48 13.50
N ASP A 43 4.30 -6.52 13.54
CA ASP A 43 3.45 -5.49 12.93
C ASP A 43 3.77 -4.11 13.53
N ARG A 44 3.92 -4.02 14.86
CA ARG A 44 4.33 -2.78 15.53
C ARG A 44 5.67 -2.27 15.01
N TYR A 45 6.69 -3.13 14.99
CA TYR A 45 8.02 -2.78 14.52
C TYR A 45 8.01 -2.26 13.07
N ILE A 46 7.27 -2.91 12.18
CA ILE A 46 7.18 -2.52 10.77
C ILE A 46 6.49 -1.15 10.62
N LEU A 47 5.39 -0.93 11.33
CA LEU A 47 4.63 0.32 11.26
C LEU A 47 5.38 1.51 11.88
N GLU A 48 6.09 1.30 12.97
CA GLU A 48 6.98 2.33 13.56
C GLU A 48 8.16 2.63 12.61
N THR A 49 8.72 1.62 11.96
CA THR A 49 9.75 1.80 10.94
C THR A 49 9.22 2.60 9.74
N ALA A 50 7.99 2.32 9.30
CA ALA A 50 7.34 3.07 8.22
C ALA A 50 7.21 4.55 8.56
N ARG A 51 6.73 4.87 9.77
CA ARG A 51 6.62 6.25 10.26
C ARG A 51 7.98 6.95 10.36
N SER A 52 9.00 6.25 10.86
CA SER A 52 10.36 6.80 10.94
C SER A 52 10.89 7.15 9.55
N LEU A 53 10.77 6.22 8.59
CA LEU A 53 11.20 6.43 7.21
C LEU A 53 10.43 7.55 6.51
N ALA A 54 9.11 7.67 6.71
CA ALA A 54 8.32 8.74 6.12
C ALA A 54 8.86 10.13 6.51
N ARG A 55 9.30 10.28 7.76
CA ARG A 55 9.90 11.52 8.27
C ARG A 55 11.32 11.76 7.74
N THR A 56 12.18 10.74 7.74
CA THR A 56 13.59 10.90 7.37
C THR A 56 13.79 11.04 5.86
N GLU A 57 13.06 10.26 5.06
CA GLU A 57 13.12 10.27 3.60
C GLU A 57 12.22 11.36 2.99
N ARG A 58 11.35 11.98 3.79
CA ARG A 58 10.36 13.00 3.36
C ARG A 58 9.54 12.54 2.15
N THR A 59 9.10 11.29 2.20
CA THR A 59 8.37 10.62 1.13
C THR A 59 7.25 9.77 1.71
N ARG A 60 6.39 9.23 0.84
CA ARG A 60 5.34 8.30 1.27
C ARG A 60 5.90 6.91 1.49
N ILE A 61 5.55 6.30 2.60
CA ILE A 61 5.88 4.93 2.94
C ILE A 61 4.59 4.12 3.02
N PHE A 62 4.39 3.29 2.01
CA PHE A 62 3.32 2.33 1.93
C PHE A 62 3.68 1.11 2.75
N VAL A 63 2.75 0.66 3.59
CA VAL A 63 3.00 -0.43 4.52
C VAL A 63 1.74 -1.27 4.70
N ASN A 64 1.90 -2.58 4.56
CA ASN A 64 0.83 -3.55 4.72
C ASN A 64 0.31 -3.58 6.16
N ALA A 65 -1.01 -3.47 6.32
CA ALA A 65 -1.70 -3.65 7.59
C ALA A 65 -2.42 -5.01 7.60
N THR A 66 -2.06 -5.88 8.55
CA THR A 66 -2.67 -7.21 8.65
C THR A 66 -4.14 -7.11 9.04
N SER A 67 -4.95 -8.08 8.59
CA SER A 67 -6.36 -8.16 8.99
C SER A 67 -6.52 -8.35 10.51
N GLU A 68 -5.58 -9.06 11.14
CA GLU A 68 -5.59 -9.25 12.60
C GLU A 68 -5.39 -7.92 13.34
N LEU A 69 -4.42 -7.11 12.93
CA LEU A 69 -4.16 -5.80 13.53
C LEU A 69 -5.36 -4.86 13.42
N LEU A 70 -5.99 -4.82 12.24
CA LEU A 70 -7.14 -3.96 11.97
C LEU A 70 -8.40 -4.44 12.69
N SER A 71 -8.70 -5.74 12.67
CA SER A 71 -9.86 -6.31 13.38
C SER A 71 -9.77 -6.13 14.89
N LYS A 72 -8.56 -6.21 15.45
CA LYS A 72 -8.33 -5.96 16.89
C LYS A 72 -8.19 -4.48 17.23
N GLN A 73 -8.17 -3.58 16.25
CA GLN A 73 -8.02 -2.13 16.42
C GLN A 73 -6.74 -1.76 17.21
N ARG A 74 -5.59 -2.30 16.78
CA ARG A 74 -4.31 -2.23 17.51
C ARG A 74 -3.18 -1.49 16.79
N LEU A 75 -3.51 -0.50 15.95
CA LEU A 75 -2.47 0.31 15.30
C LEU A 75 -1.61 1.01 16.37
N PRO A 76 -0.27 0.98 16.25
CA PRO A 76 0.64 1.53 17.25
C PRO A 76 0.77 3.06 17.15
N PHE A 77 -0.27 3.74 16.68
CA PHE A 77 -0.26 5.17 16.36
C PHE A 77 -1.16 6.00 17.29
N SER A 78 -1.64 5.42 18.39
CA SER A 78 -2.54 6.12 19.32
C SER A 78 -1.98 7.46 19.77
N GLU A 79 -0.70 7.50 20.14
CA GLU A 79 -0.01 8.68 20.68
C GLU A 79 0.73 9.51 19.61
N CYS A 80 0.54 9.21 18.33
CA CYS A 80 1.24 9.91 17.24
C CYS A 80 0.42 11.08 16.71
N ASP A 81 0.87 12.32 16.89
CA ASP A 81 0.12 13.49 16.41
C ASP A 81 0.17 13.71 14.90
N ASP A 82 1.24 13.25 14.26
CA ASP A 82 1.48 13.38 12.81
C ASP A 82 1.84 12.02 12.20
N LEU A 83 1.03 11.62 11.23
CA LEU A 83 1.13 10.39 10.45
C LEU A 83 1.32 10.68 8.96
N SER A 84 1.61 11.93 8.60
CA SER A 84 1.86 12.34 7.22
C SER A 84 2.95 11.51 6.58
N GLY A 85 2.70 11.04 5.36
CA GLY A 85 3.62 10.18 4.62
C GLY A 85 3.55 8.71 5.00
N VAL A 86 2.71 8.28 5.95
CA VAL A 86 2.42 6.85 6.15
C VAL A 86 1.16 6.50 5.37
N VAL A 87 1.23 5.48 4.52
CA VAL A 87 0.10 4.95 3.75
C VAL A 87 -0.16 3.52 4.20
N LEU A 88 -1.30 3.25 4.84
CA LEU A 88 -1.67 1.88 5.19
C LEU A 88 -2.28 1.15 3.99
N GLU A 89 -1.70 0.01 3.64
CA GLU A 89 -2.23 -0.86 2.60
C GLU A 89 -3.14 -1.92 3.21
N ILE A 90 -4.36 -2.00 2.70
CA ILE A 90 -5.38 -2.97 3.11
C ILE A 90 -5.69 -3.83 1.89
N THR A 91 -5.51 -5.13 2.00
CA THR A 91 -5.75 -6.05 0.88
C THR A 91 -7.24 -6.19 0.57
N GLU A 92 -7.59 -6.21 -0.73
CA GLU A 92 -8.97 -6.36 -1.21
C GLU A 92 -9.62 -7.67 -0.75
N ARG A 93 -8.83 -8.72 -0.50
CA ARG A 93 -9.31 -10.06 -0.09
C ARG A 93 -9.50 -10.23 1.42
N SER A 94 -9.14 -9.23 2.22
CA SER A 94 -9.34 -9.29 3.68
C SER A 94 -10.80 -9.60 4.00
N ARG A 95 -11.12 -10.34 5.07
CA ARG A 95 -12.53 -10.58 5.48
C ARG A 95 -13.07 -9.49 6.42
N LEU A 96 -12.42 -8.35 6.43
CA LEU A 96 -12.76 -7.22 7.29
C LEU A 96 -14.08 -6.57 6.86
N ASP A 97 -14.81 -6.10 7.87
CA ASP A 97 -15.88 -5.14 7.69
C ASP A 97 -15.27 -3.77 7.38
N MET A 98 -15.47 -3.30 6.15
CA MET A 98 -14.90 -2.03 5.69
C MET A 98 -15.50 -0.82 6.40
N GLU A 99 -16.75 -0.88 6.88
CA GLU A 99 -17.35 0.23 7.63
C GLU A 99 -16.68 0.37 9.00
N ALA A 100 -16.49 -0.76 9.70
CA ALA A 100 -15.78 -0.79 10.97
C ALA A 100 -14.32 -0.34 10.82
N VAL A 101 -13.63 -0.77 9.75
CA VAL A 101 -12.26 -0.33 9.44
C VAL A 101 -12.22 1.16 9.15
N ALA A 102 -13.12 1.69 8.32
CA ALA A 102 -13.16 3.12 7.99
C ALA A 102 -13.40 3.98 9.25
N ALA A 103 -14.34 3.58 10.11
CA ALA A 103 -14.61 4.26 11.38
C ALA A 103 -13.39 4.23 12.31
N TYR A 104 -12.71 3.08 12.40
CA TYR A 104 -11.51 2.94 13.20
C TYR A 104 -10.33 3.79 12.66
N LEU A 105 -10.18 3.91 11.34
CA LEU A 105 -9.09 4.66 10.71
C LEU A 105 -9.32 6.18 10.70
N ALA A 106 -10.57 6.65 10.78
CA ALA A 106 -10.92 8.07 10.74
C ALA A 106 -10.05 9.00 11.63
N PRO A 107 -9.82 8.72 12.93
CA PRO A 107 -8.97 9.57 13.77
C PRO A 107 -7.48 9.54 13.38
N PHE A 108 -7.01 8.49 12.71
CA PHE A 108 -5.64 8.44 12.19
C PHE A 108 -5.52 9.22 10.88
N ARG A 109 -6.55 9.14 10.01
CA ARG A 109 -6.60 9.94 8.78
C ARG A 109 -6.66 11.44 9.05
N ALA A 110 -7.37 11.86 10.10
CA ALA A 110 -7.37 13.25 10.57
C ALA A 110 -5.97 13.76 10.99
N ARG A 111 -5.01 12.85 11.25
CA ARG A 111 -3.62 13.14 11.60
C ARG A 111 -2.65 12.94 10.43
N GLY A 112 -3.17 12.81 9.20
CA GLY A 112 -2.37 12.71 7.98
C GLY A 112 -2.09 11.29 7.48
N LEU A 113 -2.64 10.25 8.13
CA LEU A 113 -2.56 8.89 7.61
C LEU A 113 -3.34 8.77 6.29
N GLU A 114 -2.71 8.23 5.26
CA GLU A 114 -3.35 7.85 4.00
C GLU A 114 -3.64 6.34 3.99
N VAL A 115 -4.56 5.90 3.12
CA VAL A 115 -4.96 4.50 2.97
C VAL A 115 -4.90 4.10 1.49
N ALA A 116 -4.41 2.89 1.23
CA ALA A 116 -4.43 2.25 -0.07
C ALA A 116 -5.23 0.94 0.00
N LEU A 117 -6.02 0.66 -1.05
CA LEU A 117 -6.60 -0.66 -1.27
C LEU A 117 -5.68 -1.45 -2.20
N ASP A 118 -5.11 -2.54 -1.70
CA ASP A 118 -4.08 -3.33 -2.34
C ASP A 118 -4.63 -4.60 -3.00
N ASP A 119 -3.91 -5.13 -3.99
CA ASP A 119 -4.33 -6.27 -4.82
C ASP A 119 -5.73 -6.09 -5.46
N PHE A 120 -6.06 -4.88 -5.91
CA PHE A 120 -7.39 -4.60 -6.45
C PHE A 120 -7.65 -5.36 -7.76
N GLY A 121 -8.86 -5.92 -7.88
CA GLY A 121 -9.29 -6.72 -9.03
C GLY A 121 -8.97 -8.20 -8.87
N THR A 122 -8.37 -8.60 -7.74
CA THR A 122 -8.10 -10.00 -7.44
C THR A 122 -9.24 -10.66 -6.63
N GLY A 123 -10.21 -9.87 -6.16
CA GLY A 123 -11.40 -10.32 -5.43
C GLY A 123 -12.72 -9.97 -6.13
N PHE A 124 -13.83 -10.31 -5.46
CA PHE A 124 -15.19 -10.13 -6.01
C PHE A 124 -15.88 -8.83 -5.57
N ASN A 125 -15.31 -8.07 -4.62
CA ASN A 125 -16.01 -6.96 -3.93
C ASN A 125 -15.27 -5.62 -3.99
N GLY A 126 -14.25 -5.47 -4.84
CA GLY A 126 -13.39 -4.29 -4.90
C GLY A 126 -14.12 -2.95 -4.94
N LEU A 127 -15.11 -2.77 -5.83
CA LEU A 127 -15.82 -1.48 -5.99
C LEU A 127 -16.65 -1.09 -4.75
N SER A 128 -17.33 -2.06 -4.13
CA SER A 128 -18.09 -1.80 -2.88
C SER A 128 -17.14 -1.40 -1.75
N ARG A 129 -16.04 -2.15 -1.60
CA ARG A 129 -15.01 -1.85 -0.61
C ARG A 129 -14.37 -0.50 -0.81
N TRP A 130 -14.08 -0.13 -2.05
CA TRP A 130 -13.59 1.18 -2.41
C TRP A 130 -14.59 2.27 -1.99
N GLY A 131 -15.86 2.13 -2.37
CA GLY A 131 -16.90 3.10 -2.01
C GLY A 131 -17.05 3.31 -0.50
N THR A 132 -16.90 2.24 0.30
CA THR A 132 -16.96 2.30 1.77
C THR A 132 -15.68 2.88 2.38
N LEU A 133 -14.51 2.36 2.01
CA LEU A 133 -13.23 2.73 2.61
C LEU A 133 -12.73 4.11 2.17
N ARG A 134 -13.11 4.54 0.95
CA ARG A 134 -12.62 5.75 0.27
C ARG A 134 -11.10 5.93 0.43
N PRO A 135 -10.29 4.98 -0.04
CA PRO A 135 -8.85 5.05 0.07
C PRO A 135 -8.31 6.18 -0.82
N ASP A 136 -7.15 6.71 -0.44
CA ASP A 136 -6.40 7.70 -1.22
C ASP A 136 -5.75 7.04 -2.46
N TYR A 137 -5.46 5.73 -2.37
CA TYR A 137 -4.82 4.96 -3.45
C TYR A 137 -5.53 3.64 -3.75
N ILE A 138 -5.53 3.24 -5.03
CA ILE A 138 -5.90 1.90 -5.48
C ILE A 138 -4.68 1.30 -6.20
N LYS A 139 -4.17 0.19 -5.69
CA LYS A 139 -3.04 -0.52 -6.30
C LYS A 139 -3.57 -1.66 -7.17
N VAL A 140 -3.14 -1.68 -8.44
CA VAL A 140 -3.65 -2.61 -9.45
C VAL A 140 -2.48 -3.26 -10.18
N ALA A 141 -2.36 -4.57 -10.06
CA ALA A 141 -1.39 -5.35 -10.83
C ALA A 141 -1.68 -5.30 -12.33
N LEU A 142 -0.69 -4.86 -13.12
CA LEU A 142 -0.78 -4.86 -14.58
C LEU A 142 -0.56 -6.27 -15.14
N THR A 143 -1.63 -7.06 -15.15
CA THR A 143 -1.69 -8.36 -15.85
C THR A 143 -2.43 -8.23 -17.18
N ASN A 144 -2.33 -9.26 -18.02
CA ASN A 144 -3.06 -9.30 -19.29
C ASN A 144 -4.58 -9.20 -19.09
N GLU A 145 -5.10 -9.86 -18.06
CA GLU A 145 -6.52 -9.86 -17.69
C GLU A 145 -6.95 -8.49 -17.17
N MET A 146 -6.12 -7.87 -16.32
CA MET A 146 -6.43 -6.57 -15.71
C MET A 146 -6.28 -5.39 -16.66
N ALA A 147 -5.44 -5.50 -17.69
CA ALA A 147 -5.18 -4.42 -18.65
C ALA A 147 -6.48 -3.85 -19.27
N HIS A 148 -7.46 -4.70 -19.55
CA HIS A 148 -8.74 -4.27 -20.13
C HIS A 148 -9.60 -3.43 -19.18
N PHE A 149 -9.37 -3.52 -17.86
CA PHE A 149 -10.15 -2.81 -16.85
C PHE A 149 -9.57 -1.44 -16.46
N PHE A 150 -8.28 -1.19 -16.72
CA PHE A 150 -7.64 0.10 -16.38
C PHE A 150 -8.40 1.34 -16.87
N PRO A 151 -8.94 1.41 -18.11
CA PRO A 151 -9.72 2.57 -18.54
C PRO A 151 -10.99 2.81 -17.70
N LEU A 152 -11.65 1.74 -17.25
CA LEU A 152 -12.82 1.82 -16.36
C LEU A 152 -12.40 2.22 -14.94
N LEU A 153 -11.35 1.59 -14.42
CA LEU A 153 -10.82 1.90 -13.09
C LEU A 153 -10.37 3.35 -13.00
N ARG A 154 -9.74 3.90 -14.05
CA ARG A 154 -9.37 5.32 -14.09
C ARG A 154 -10.58 6.23 -13.91
N ARG A 155 -11.69 5.95 -14.59
CA ARG A 155 -12.92 6.75 -14.45
C ARG A 155 -13.49 6.65 -13.04
N ALA A 156 -13.55 5.44 -12.49
CA ALA A 156 -13.97 5.24 -11.11
C ALA A 156 -13.05 5.99 -10.13
N ALA A 157 -11.74 6.05 -10.41
CA ALA A 157 -10.77 6.76 -9.61
C ALA A 157 -10.97 8.27 -9.62
N GLU A 158 -11.31 8.83 -10.77
CA GLU A 158 -11.68 10.24 -10.91
C GLU A 158 -12.96 10.56 -10.12
N GLU A 159 -13.97 9.71 -10.19
CA GLU A 159 -15.24 9.89 -9.48
C GLU A 159 -15.13 9.72 -7.96
N LEU A 160 -14.26 8.82 -7.51
CA LEU A 160 -14.06 8.49 -6.09
C LEU A 160 -12.83 9.18 -5.48
N GLU A 161 -12.23 10.12 -6.20
CA GLU A 161 -11.08 10.94 -5.77
C GLU A 161 -9.89 10.11 -5.25
N ALA A 162 -9.63 8.95 -5.88
CA ALA A 162 -8.48 8.12 -5.54
C ALA A 162 -7.42 8.13 -6.64
N THR A 163 -6.19 7.81 -6.27
CA THR A 163 -5.06 7.69 -7.20
C THR A 163 -4.80 6.23 -7.53
N ILE A 164 -4.76 5.88 -8.81
CA ILE A 164 -4.32 4.53 -9.23
C ILE A 164 -2.80 4.46 -9.23
N ILE A 165 -2.27 3.42 -8.60
CA ILE A 165 -0.87 2.98 -8.71
C ILE A 165 -0.88 1.68 -9.51
N ALA A 166 -0.28 1.69 -10.70
CA ALA A 166 -0.12 0.48 -11.49
C ALA A 166 1.09 -0.32 -10.98
N GLU A 167 0.87 -1.55 -10.57
CA GLU A 167 1.92 -2.43 -10.08
C GLU A 167 2.40 -3.38 -11.18
N ARG A 168 3.57 -3.99 -10.96
CA ARG A 168 4.21 -4.94 -11.89
C ARG A 168 4.49 -4.32 -13.27
N VAL A 169 4.86 -3.04 -13.29
CA VAL A 169 5.37 -2.39 -14.50
C VAL A 169 6.81 -2.86 -14.74
N GLU A 170 7.00 -3.68 -15.76
CA GLU A 170 8.27 -4.38 -16.04
C GLU A 170 8.92 -3.91 -17.33
N THR A 171 8.16 -3.30 -18.25
CA THR A 171 8.65 -2.92 -19.57
C THR A 171 8.31 -1.47 -19.93
N PRO A 172 9.16 -0.77 -20.72
CA PRO A 172 8.84 0.55 -21.24
C PRO A 172 7.54 0.60 -22.08
N GLY A 173 7.14 -0.53 -22.67
CA GLY A 173 5.88 -0.65 -23.41
C GLY A 173 4.66 -0.55 -22.50
N GLN A 174 4.67 -1.27 -21.37
CA GLN A 174 3.63 -1.19 -20.34
C GLN A 174 3.51 0.23 -19.77
N GLU A 175 4.65 0.86 -19.46
CA GLU A 175 4.67 2.25 -19.00
C GLU A 175 4.03 3.20 -20.01
N ARG A 176 4.43 3.10 -21.29
CA ARG A 176 3.91 3.96 -22.35
C ARG A 176 2.40 3.84 -22.44
N TRP A 177 1.88 2.62 -22.41
CA TRP A 177 0.45 2.34 -22.43
C TRP A 177 -0.27 2.94 -21.21
N LEU A 178 0.28 2.80 -20.00
CA LEU A 178 -0.28 3.43 -18.79
C LEU A 178 -0.33 4.95 -18.90
N ARG A 179 0.73 5.57 -19.43
CA ARG A 179 0.81 7.02 -19.66
C ARG A 179 -0.23 7.48 -20.68
N GLU A 180 -0.40 6.76 -21.78
CA GLU A 180 -1.42 7.04 -22.80
C GLU A 180 -2.85 6.94 -22.22
N LEU A 181 -3.06 6.07 -21.24
CA LEU A 181 -4.32 5.98 -20.49
C LEU A 181 -4.50 7.08 -19.45
N GLY A 182 -3.46 7.84 -19.12
CA GLY A 182 -3.50 8.88 -18.07
C GLY A 182 -3.24 8.34 -16.66
N ILE A 183 -2.68 7.13 -16.51
CA ILE A 183 -2.24 6.62 -15.20
C ILE A 183 -0.90 7.26 -14.86
N GLY A 184 -0.87 7.99 -13.73
CA GLY A 184 0.26 8.83 -13.35
C GLY A 184 1.32 8.15 -12.49
N PHE A 185 1.02 7.00 -11.87
CA PHE A 185 1.89 6.36 -10.89
C PHE A 185 2.11 4.88 -11.20
N GLY A 186 3.33 4.42 -10.95
CA GLY A 186 3.76 3.07 -11.27
C GLY A 186 4.74 2.50 -10.25
N GLN A 187 4.71 1.18 -10.13
CA GLN A 187 5.62 0.38 -9.33
C GLN A 187 5.97 -0.89 -10.09
N GLY A 188 7.24 -1.28 -10.09
CA GLY A 188 7.68 -2.50 -10.74
C GLY A 188 9.17 -2.50 -11.05
N PHE A 189 9.64 -3.61 -11.65
CA PHE A 189 11.07 -3.81 -11.89
C PHE A 189 11.65 -2.87 -12.94
N LEU A 190 10.81 -2.22 -13.75
CA LEU A 190 11.25 -1.13 -14.62
C LEU A 190 11.87 0.03 -13.83
N TYR A 191 11.32 0.33 -12.65
CA TYR A 191 11.72 1.46 -11.80
C TYR A 191 12.71 1.09 -10.70
N GLY A 192 12.72 -0.18 -10.31
CA GLY A 192 13.60 -0.67 -9.26
C GLY A 192 13.10 -1.95 -8.64
N LYS A 193 14.03 -2.87 -8.36
CA LYS A 193 13.74 -4.04 -7.52
C LYS A 193 13.75 -3.62 -6.03
N PRO A 194 13.05 -4.34 -5.15
CA PRO A 194 13.12 -4.09 -3.71
C PRO A 194 14.56 -4.12 -3.21
N THR A 195 14.99 -3.11 -2.46
CA THR A 195 16.33 -3.01 -1.84
C THR A 195 16.25 -3.05 -0.32
N PRO A 196 17.28 -3.50 0.41
CA PRO A 196 17.26 -3.49 1.87
C PRO A 196 17.03 -2.09 2.45
N VAL A 197 16.25 -2.00 3.53
CA VAL A 197 16.15 -0.78 4.33
C VAL A 197 17.45 -0.63 5.12
N VAL A 198 18.15 0.48 4.92
CA VAL A 198 19.32 0.84 5.71
C VAL A 198 18.86 1.91 6.70
N THR A 199 18.59 1.52 7.94
CA THR A 199 18.38 2.49 9.02
C THR A 199 19.76 3.01 9.43
N ALA A 200 19.96 4.33 9.39
CA ALA A 200 21.14 4.94 9.99
C ALA A 200 21.19 4.55 11.48
N SER A 201 22.38 4.11 11.92
CA SER A 201 22.66 3.71 13.31
C SER A 201 22.54 4.88 14.27
#